data_AF-H3CHY3-F1
#
_entry.id   AF-H3CHY3-F1
#
_cell.length_a   1.000
_cell.length_b   1.000
_cell.length_c   1.000
_cell.angle_alpha   90.00
_cell.angle_beta   90.00
_cell.angle_gamma   90.00
#
_symmetry.space_group_name_H-M   'P 1'
#
loop_
_entity.id
_entity.type
_entity.pdbx_description
1 polymer ?
#
loop_
_entity_poly.entity_id
_entity_poly.type
_entity_poly.pdbx_seq_one_letter_code
_entity_poly.pdbx_strand_id
1 'polypeptide(L)' 'VENGEHCDFTVLRNMLIRTHMQDLKDVTNNVHYENYRSKKLAAVTCNGVDTTKTKGQLTK' A
#
# COMPACT_ATOMS: atom_id res chain seq x y z
N VAL A 1 -19.98 -26.65 -7.44
CA VAL A 1 -19.21 -25.37 -7.46
C VAL A 1 -18.17 -25.35 -8.59
N GLU A 2 -17.67 -26.49 -9.07
CA GLU A 2 -16.74 -26.48 -10.22
C GLU A 2 -17.41 -26.65 -11.60
N ASN A 3 -18.75 -26.78 -11.64
CA ASN A 3 -19.48 -26.77 -12.92
C ASN A 3 -19.53 -25.33 -13.47
N GLY A 4 -18.85 -25.11 -14.60
CA GLY A 4 -18.76 -23.82 -15.29
C GLY A 4 -20.07 -23.32 -15.88
N GLU A 5 -21.11 -24.16 -15.98
CA GLU A 5 -22.45 -23.74 -16.42
C GLU A 5 -23.24 -23.01 -15.32
N HIS A 6 -22.78 -23.10 -14.07
CA HIS A 6 -23.48 -22.53 -12.91
C HIS A 6 -22.72 -21.40 -12.23
N CYS A 7 -21.41 -21.25 -12.47
CA CYS A 7 -20.64 -20.11 -11.97
C CYS A 7 -19.24 -20.03 -12.60
N ASP A 8 -18.66 -18.83 -12.57
CA ASP A 8 -17.32 -18.55 -13.08
C ASP A 8 -16.20 -18.85 -12.08
N PHE A 9 -16.50 -19.56 -10.98
CA PHE A 9 -15.56 -19.80 -9.88
C PHE A 9 -14.23 -20.37 -10.36
N THR A 10 -14.28 -21.35 -11.27
CA THR A 10 -13.09 -22.00 -11.82
C THR A 10 -12.23 -21.02 -12.63
N VAL A 11 -12.86 -20.13 -13.41
CA VAL A 11 -12.18 -19.11 -14.23
C VAL A 11 -11.51 -18.09 -13.31
N LEU A 12 -12.25 -17.58 -12.32
CA LEU A 12 -11.73 -16.61 -11.34
C LEU A 12 -10.55 -17.19 -10.55
N ARG A 13 -10.67 -18.43 -10.04
CA ARG A 13 -9.59 -19.13 -9.33
C ARG A 13 -8.33 -19.23 -10.19
N ASN A 14 -8.49 -19.64 -11.45
CA ASN A 14 -7.36 -19.78 -12.36
C ASN A 14 -6.71 -18.42 -12.67
N MET A 15 -7.51 -17.39 -12.90
CA MET A 15 -7.00 -16.03 -13.12
C MET A 15 -6.15 -15.57 -11.92
N LEU A 16 -6.72 -15.62 -10.72
CA LEU A 16 -6.07 -15.11 -9.51
C LEU A 16 -4.83 -15.91 -9.10
N ILE A 17 -4.91 -17.24 -9.15
CA ILE A 17 -3.91 -18.11 -8.51
C ILE A 17 -2.96 -18.73 -9.52
N ARG A 18 -3.42 -19.11 -10.72
CA ARG A 18 -2.54 -19.79 -11.69
C ARG A 18 -1.79 -18.82 -12.59
N THR A 19 -2.40 -17.72 -12.99
CA THR A 19 -1.80 -16.84 -14.01
C THR A 19 -1.34 -15.49 -13.47
N HIS A 20 -2.07 -14.86 -12.54
CA HIS A 20 -1.78 -13.47 -12.13
C HIS A 20 -1.23 -13.31 -10.72
N MET A 21 -0.99 -14.40 -9.97
CA MET A 21 -0.59 -14.29 -8.56
C MET A 21 0.73 -13.53 -8.39
N GLN A 22 1.70 -13.77 -9.28
CA GLN A 22 3.00 -13.11 -9.18
C GLN A 22 2.87 -11.61 -9.42
N ASP A 23 2.17 -11.20 -10.49
CA ASP A 23 1.91 -9.78 -10.79
C ASP A 23 1.16 -9.08 -9.65
N LEU A 24 0.16 -9.75 -9.05
CA LEU A 24 -0.57 -9.21 -7.90
C LEU A 24 0.35 -8.98 -6.70
N LYS A 25 1.30 -9.89 -6.45
CA LYS A 25 2.31 -9.72 -5.39
C LYS A 25 3.26 -8.59 -5.72
N ASP A 26 3.70 -8.47 -6.97
CA ASP A 26 4.65 -7.46 -7.40
C ASP A 26 4.04 -6.06 -7.35
N VAL A 27 2.78 -5.89 -7.78
CA VAL A 27 2.04 -4.62 -7.65
C VAL A 27 1.85 -4.26 -6.17
N THR A 28 1.46 -5.24 -5.36
CA THR A 28 1.28 -5.01 -3.92
C THR A 28 2.58 -4.55 -3.26
N ASN A 29 3.70 -5.19 -3.58
CA ASN A 29 5.00 -4.85 -3.03
C ASN A 29 5.51 -3.50 -3.53
N ASN A 30 5.60 -3.35 -4.85
CA ASN A 30 6.32 -2.23 -5.48
C ASN A 30 5.51 -0.94 -5.52
N VAL A 31 4.18 -1.03 -5.43
CA VAL A 31 3.30 0.12 -5.46
C VAL A 31 2.69 0.35 -4.09
N HIS A 32 1.86 -0.57 -3.61
CA HIS A 32 1.07 -0.31 -2.40
C HIS A 32 1.94 -0.27 -1.14
N TYR A 33 2.82 -1.25 -0.97
CA TYR A 33 3.70 -1.32 0.19
C TYR A 33 4.75 -0.22 0.16
N GLU A 34 5.45 0.01 -0.95
CA GLU A 34 6.43 1.08 -1.05
C GLU A 34 5.81 2.46 -0.82
N ASN A 35 4.62 2.75 -1.39
CA ASN A 35 3.93 4.01 -1.12
C ASN A 35 3.61 4.19 0.37
N TYR A 36 3.15 3.13 1.04
CA TYR A 36 2.90 3.16 2.47
C TYR A 36 4.21 3.36 3.27
N ARG A 37 5.26 2.62 2.91
CA ARG A 37 6.58 2.67 3.55
C ARG A 37 7.17 4.08 3.47
N SER A 38 7.18 4.68 2.28
CA SER A 38 7.66 6.05 2.07
C SER A 38 6.88 7.06 2.91
N LYS A 39 5.54 6.97 2.97
CA LYS A 39 4.72 7.86 3.81
C LYS A 39 5.02 7.71 5.30
N LYS A 40 5.17 6.47 5.78
CA LYS A 40 5.49 6.21 7.19
C LYS A 40 6.89 6.69 7.56
N LEU A 41 7.88 6.45 6.70
CA LEU A 41 9.24 6.91 6.93
C LEU A 41 9.32 8.43 6.88
N ALA A 42 8.66 9.08 5.92
CA ALA A 42 8.56 10.54 5.87
C ALA A 42 7.97 11.09 7.17
N ALA A 43 6.88 10.50 7.67
CA ALA A 43 6.29 10.87 8.96
C ALA A 43 7.27 10.69 10.13
N VAL A 44 8.02 9.59 10.19
CA VAL A 44 9.00 9.36 11.27
C VAL A 44 10.17 10.34 11.17
N THR A 45 10.68 10.61 9.97
CA THR A 45 11.79 11.53 9.75
C THR A 45 11.39 12.99 9.93
N CYS A 46 10.17 13.39 9.54
CA CYS A 46 9.69 14.76 9.76
C CYS A 46 9.23 15.01 11.20
N ASN A 47 8.70 14.00 11.90
CA ASN A 47 8.38 14.11 13.32
C ASN A 47 9.64 14.26 14.21
N GLY A 48 10.84 13.97 13.68
CA GLY A 48 12.12 14.27 14.32
C GLY A 48 12.63 15.70 14.11
N VAL A 49 11.96 16.52 13.29
CA VAL A 49 12.43 17.87 12.90
C VAL A 49 11.47 19.00 13.31
N ASP A 50 10.36 18.71 14.00
CA ASP A 50 9.40 19.74 14.43
C ASP A 50 9.27 19.90 15.95
N THR A 51 10.38 19.98 16.69
CA THR A 51 10.39 20.43 18.10
C THR A 51 11.14 21.74 18.34
N THR A 52 11.59 22.48 17.31
CA THR A 52 12.47 23.66 17.53
C THR A 52 12.03 25.00 16.93
N LYS A 53 10.82 25.16 16.35
CA LYS A 53 10.41 26.47 15.79
C LYS A 53 8.98 26.92 16.06
N THR A 54 8.59 27.01 17.34
CA THR A 54 7.52 27.96 17.73
C THR A 54 7.71 28.50 19.15
N LYS A 55 8.86 29.15 19.42
CA LYS A 55 8.99 30.03 20.60
C LYS A 55 9.31 31.44 20.12
N GLY A 56 8.37 32.36 20.34
CA GLY A 56 8.62 33.80 20.28
C GLY A 56 7.81 34.55 19.22
N GLN A 57 6.50 34.66 19.40
CA GLN A 57 5.80 35.88 19.01
C GLN A 57 5.64 36.73 20.26
N LEU A 58 6.58 37.65 20.49
CA LEU A 58 6.39 38.81 21.34
C LEU A 58 6.71 40.03 20.47
N THR A 59 5.69 40.55 19.80
CA THR A 59 5.78 41.86 19.16
C THR A 59 5.44 42.91 20.21
N LYS A 60 6.30 43.92 20.30
CA LYS A 60 6.28 45.06 21.22
C LYS A 60 4.94 45.78 21.27
#